data_AF-A0A813Y4N1-F1
#
_entry.id   AF-A0A813Y4N1-F1
#
_cell.length_a   1.000
_cell.length_b   1.000
_cell.length_c   1.000
_cell.angle_alpha   90.00
_cell.angle_beta   90.00
_cell.angle_gamma   90.00
#
_symmetry.space_group_name_H-M   'P 1'
#
loop_
_entity.id
_entity.type
_entity.pdbx_description
1 polymer ?
#
loop_
_entity_poly.entity_id
_entity_poly.type
_entity_poly.pdbx_seq_one_letter_code
_entity_poly.pdbx_strand_id
1 'polypeptide(L)'
;MLLPESIYKHDNDLKRIQASYLSSVRSISLILNIILFLAICIFILCLLRVIMYEEAISKTPTSTLPIPHQSKQHKTIPRKEYYYDYEPYLKNVTLTPKNKTRRFFYVDLGCFDGRDIDYFLHFHSAAIARLGTLHIIAFEPDPINFSSCKLTQQRYRPIQGTVYDVAIWTENGQVRYASEKGQKSKIDSNSALYVRSVDFSIWMTENFRKKWFLMKA
;
A
#
# COMPACT_ATOMS: atom_id res chain seq x y z
N MET A 1 -12.88 6.11 -84.92
CA MET A 1 -11.55 5.67 -84.43
C MET A 1 -11.75 5.26 -82.98
N LEU A 2 -11.89 3.96 -82.71
CA LEU A 2 -12.17 3.43 -81.36
C LEU A 2 -10.84 3.08 -80.69
N LEU A 3 -10.59 3.65 -79.51
CA LEU A 3 -9.39 3.37 -78.72
C LEU A 3 -9.40 1.92 -78.22
N PRO A 4 -8.23 1.25 -78.13
CA PRO A 4 -8.13 -0.15 -77.74
C PRO A 4 -8.59 -0.39 -76.30
N GLU A 5 -9.34 -1.48 -76.08
CA GLU A 5 -9.92 -1.88 -74.77
C GLU A 5 -8.90 -2.00 -73.64
N SER A 6 -7.61 -2.22 -73.95
CA SER A 6 -6.53 -2.30 -72.96
C SER A 6 -6.32 -1.01 -72.17
N ILE A 7 -6.61 0.15 -72.76
CA ILE A 7 -6.46 1.47 -72.11
C ILE A 7 -7.55 1.68 -71.05
N TYR A 8 -8.77 1.21 -71.31
CA TYR A 8 -9.90 1.34 -70.38
C TYR A 8 -9.75 0.48 -69.14
N LYS A 9 -9.11 -0.70 -69.26
CA LYS A 9 -8.88 -1.60 -68.12
C LYS A 9 -7.87 -1.02 -67.13
N HIS A 10 -6.80 -0.41 -67.64
CA HIS A 10 -5.75 0.18 -66.81
C HIS A 10 -6.25 1.41 -66.03
N ASP A 11 -7.14 2.23 -66.61
CA ASP A 11 -7.68 3.41 -65.93
C ASP A 11 -8.66 3.04 -64.80
N ASN A 12 -9.42 1.95 -64.97
CA ASN A 12 -10.31 1.43 -63.93
C ASN A 12 -9.54 0.84 -62.73
N ASP A 13 -8.44 0.14 -62.97
CA ASP A 13 -7.60 -0.41 -61.90
C ASP A 13 -6.91 0.70 -61.10
N LEU A 14 -6.46 1.78 -61.75
CA LEU A 14 -5.87 2.95 -61.07
C LEU A 14 -6.88 3.64 -60.15
N LYS A 15 -8.12 3.87 -60.64
CA LYS A 15 -9.21 4.47 -59.86
C LYS A 15 -9.58 3.61 -58.65
N ARG A 16 -9.55 2.29 -58.79
CA ARG A 16 -9.85 1.35 -57.69
C ARG A 16 -8.78 1.36 -56.61
N ILE A 17 -7.50 1.41 -56.98
CA ILE A 17 -6.38 1.52 -56.03
C ILE A 17 -6.43 2.87 -55.29
N GLN A 18 -6.69 3.97 -56.01
CA GLN A 18 -6.78 5.30 -55.42
C GLN A 18 -7.94 5.44 -54.43
N ALA A 19 -9.10 4.83 -54.73
CA ALA A 19 -10.25 4.77 -53.82
C ALA A 19 -9.97 3.95 -52.56
N SER A 20 -9.29 2.80 -52.70
CA SER A 20 -8.87 1.96 -51.57
C SER A 20 -7.89 2.69 -50.64
N TYR A 21 -6.92 3.41 -51.23
CA TYR A 21 -5.95 4.20 -50.47
C TYR A 21 -6.61 5.36 -49.70
N LEU A 22 -7.52 6.11 -50.35
CA LEU A 22 -8.26 7.18 -49.66
C LEU A 22 -9.12 6.67 -48.49
N SER A 23 -9.75 5.51 -48.67
CA SER A 23 -10.55 4.86 -47.61
C SER A 23 -9.67 4.44 -46.42
N SER A 24 -8.50 3.86 -46.70
CA SER A 24 -7.53 3.46 -45.68
C SER A 24 -6.98 4.65 -44.89
N VAL A 25 -6.61 5.75 -45.58
CA VAL A 25 -6.10 6.97 -44.92
C VAL A 25 -7.16 7.62 -44.03
N ARG A 26 -8.43 7.65 -44.48
CA ARG A 26 -9.54 8.15 -43.64
C ARG A 26 -9.77 7.30 -42.39
N SER A 27 -9.63 5.97 -42.53
CA SER A 27 -9.79 5.05 -41.41
C SER A 27 -8.67 5.20 -40.39
N ILE A 28 -7.42 5.35 -40.83
CA ILE A 28 -6.26 5.59 -39.96
C ILE A 28 -6.40 6.93 -39.24
N SER A 29 -6.81 7.99 -39.96
CA SER A 29 -7.05 9.32 -39.37
C SER A 29 -8.15 9.27 -38.29
N LEU A 30 -9.24 8.54 -38.54
CA LEU A 30 -10.31 8.36 -37.55
C LEU A 30 -9.80 7.64 -36.29
N ILE A 31 -9.04 6.55 -36.45
CA ILE A 31 -8.48 5.79 -35.33
C ILE A 31 -7.53 6.66 -34.50
N LEU A 32 -6.64 7.42 -35.15
CA LEU A 32 -5.73 8.33 -34.46
C LEU A 32 -6.47 9.42 -33.68
N ASN A 33 -7.56 9.98 -34.24
CA ASN A 33 -8.39 10.95 -33.55
C ASN A 33 -9.11 10.35 -32.33
N ILE A 34 -9.58 9.10 -32.41
CA ILE A 34 -10.18 8.39 -31.27
C ILE A 34 -9.15 8.15 -30.16
N ILE A 35 -7.94 7.72 -30.51
CA ILE A 35 -6.85 7.49 -29.55
C ILE A 35 -6.45 8.80 -28.87
N LEU A 36 -6.31 9.89 -29.64
CA LEU A 36 -5.98 11.20 -29.10
C LEU A 36 -7.08 11.71 -28.14
N PHE A 37 -8.34 11.54 -28.50
CA PHE A 37 -9.47 11.90 -27.64
C PHE A 37 -9.45 11.12 -26.31
N LEU A 38 -9.23 9.80 -26.36
CA LEU A 38 -9.11 8.97 -25.17
C LEU A 38 -7.94 9.40 -24.28
N ALA A 39 -6.79 9.72 -24.87
CA ALA A 39 -5.63 10.21 -24.12
C ALA A 39 -5.92 11.55 -23.42
N ILE A 40 -6.61 12.48 -24.09
CA ILE A 40 -7.05 13.75 -23.50
C ILE A 40 -8.03 13.50 -22.35
N CYS A 41 -9.02 12.62 -22.51
CA CYS A 41 -9.96 12.27 -21.44
C CYS A 41 -9.26 11.69 -20.21
N ILE A 42 -8.31 10.77 -20.40
CA ILE A 42 -7.53 10.19 -19.29
C ILE A 42 -6.71 11.28 -18.59
N PHE A 43 -6.06 12.16 -19.35
CA PHE A 43 -5.28 13.27 -18.80
C PHE A 43 -6.14 14.22 -17.96
N ILE A 44 -7.33 14.59 -18.45
CA ILE A 44 -8.29 15.44 -17.72
C ILE A 44 -8.75 14.75 -16.44
N LEU A 45 -9.08 13.45 -16.47
CA LEU A 45 -9.48 12.69 -15.28
C LEU A 45 -8.36 12.63 -14.23
N CYS A 46 -7.10 12.48 -14.65
CA CYS A 46 -5.95 12.53 -13.76
C CYS A 46 -5.77 13.92 -13.12
N LEU A 47 -5.90 15.00 -13.92
CA LEU A 47 -5.84 16.38 -13.43
C LEU A 47 -6.95 16.67 -12.40
N LEU A 48 -8.18 16.28 -12.70
CA LEU A 48 -9.31 16.43 -11.78
C LEU A 48 -9.06 15.66 -10.46
N ARG A 49 -8.50 14.45 -10.52
CA ARG A 49 -8.12 13.71 -9.32
C ARG A 49 -7.09 14.46 -8.46
N VAL A 50 -6.08 15.07 -9.08
CA VAL A 50 -5.07 15.85 -8.36
C VAL A 50 -5.69 17.08 -7.70
N ILE A 51 -6.51 17.84 -8.43
CA ILE A 51 -7.19 19.05 -7.90
C ILE A 51 -8.10 18.68 -6.72
N MET A 52 -8.91 17.62 -6.85
CA MET A 52 -9.79 17.15 -5.77
C MET A 52 -9.00 16.67 -4.55
N TYR A 53 -7.80 16.11 -4.74
CA TYR A 53 -6.93 15.68 -3.66
C TYR A 53 -6.34 16.87 -2.89
N GLU A 54 -5.95 17.94 -3.58
CA GLU A 54 -5.45 19.16 -2.93
C GLU A 54 -6.55 19.88 -2.13
N GLU A 55 -7.78 19.96 -2.65
CA GLU A 55 -8.90 20.54 -1.90
C GLU A 55 -9.24 19.75 -0.63
N ALA A 56 -9.12 18.42 -0.66
CA ALA A 56 -9.38 17.58 0.50
C ALA A 56 -8.34 17.78 1.62
N ILE A 57 -7.09 18.11 1.27
CA ILE A 57 -6.02 18.39 2.24
C ILE A 57 -6.20 19.79 2.84
N SER A 58 -6.60 20.78 2.03
CA SER A 58 -6.79 22.18 2.45
C SER A 58 -7.96 22.36 3.41
N LYS A 59 -9.01 21.54 3.30
CA LYS A 59 -10.23 21.63 4.14
C LYS A 59 -10.14 20.85 5.46
N THR A 60 -8.98 20.34 5.85
CA THR A 60 -8.83 19.70 7.16
C THR A 60 -8.96 20.77 8.24
N PRO A 61 -9.98 20.73 9.12
CA PRO A 61 -10.16 21.76 10.13
C PRO A 61 -8.96 21.76 11.07
N THR A 62 -8.28 22.90 11.16
CA THR A 62 -7.33 23.21 12.22
C THR A 62 -8.09 23.12 13.53
N SER A 63 -8.06 21.94 14.16
CA SER A 63 -8.52 21.75 15.52
C SER A 63 -7.70 22.69 16.40
N THR A 64 -8.31 23.80 16.78
CA THR A 64 -7.86 24.64 17.89
C THR A 64 -7.88 23.76 19.12
N LEU A 65 -6.71 23.25 19.48
CA LEU A 65 -6.46 22.59 20.75
C LEU A 65 -6.97 23.50 21.88
N PRO A 66 -7.85 23.02 22.78
CA PRO A 66 -8.26 23.81 23.92
C PRO A 66 -7.05 24.11 24.78
N ILE A 67 -6.93 25.38 25.15
CA ILE A 67 -5.95 25.88 26.13
C ILE A 67 -6.14 25.08 27.42
N PRO A 68 -5.10 24.37 27.91
CA PRO A 68 -5.27 23.55 29.11
C PRO A 68 -5.38 24.48 30.32
N HIS A 69 -6.57 24.49 30.92
CA HIS A 69 -6.77 25.00 32.27
C HIS A 69 -5.80 24.30 33.22
N GLN A 70 -5.07 25.12 33.98
CA GLN A 70 -4.15 24.72 35.02
C GLN A 70 -4.84 23.79 36.03
N SER A 71 -4.54 22.50 35.93
CA SER A 71 -4.88 21.49 36.93
C SER A 71 -3.57 21.02 37.58
N LYS A 72 -3.41 21.42 38.85
CA LYS A 72 -2.60 20.84 39.93
C LYS A 72 -1.40 20.00 39.51
N GLN A 73 -0.21 20.56 39.78
CA GLN A 73 1.13 19.93 39.87
C GLN A 73 1.13 18.41 39.62
N HIS A 74 1.03 18.02 38.35
CA HIS A 74 1.44 16.70 37.93
C HIS A 74 2.97 16.74 37.91
N LYS A 75 3.60 15.92 38.76
CA LYS A 75 5.05 15.64 38.69
C LYS A 75 5.42 15.48 37.21
N THR A 76 6.32 16.32 36.73
CA THR A 76 6.92 16.20 35.41
C THR A 76 7.62 14.85 35.37
N ILE A 77 6.95 13.84 34.84
CA ILE A 77 7.59 12.55 34.54
C ILE A 77 8.64 12.90 33.47
N PRO A 78 9.93 12.57 33.67
CA PRO A 78 10.96 12.89 32.71
C PRO A 78 10.54 12.32 31.36
N ARG A 79 10.55 13.17 30.33
CA ARG A 79 10.24 12.79 28.95
C ARG A 79 11.44 12.05 28.35
N LYS A 80 11.79 10.91 28.95
CA LYS A 80 12.73 9.89 28.51
C LYS A 80 12.11 8.57 28.99
N GLU A 81 12.35 7.47 28.28
CA GLU A 81 11.95 6.10 28.67
C GLU A 81 10.57 5.61 28.20
N TYR A 82 10.28 5.64 26.90
CA TYR A 82 9.57 4.52 26.25
C TYR A 82 10.01 4.30 24.79
N TYR A 83 11.09 4.95 24.34
CA TYR A 83 11.77 4.50 23.15
C TYR A 83 12.72 3.39 23.60
N TYR A 84 12.33 2.13 23.41
CA TYR A 84 13.28 1.04 23.49
C TYR A 84 14.32 1.31 22.41
N ASP A 85 15.49 1.78 22.83
CA ASP A 85 16.64 1.79 21.95
C ASP A 85 16.99 0.32 21.70
N TYR A 86 16.59 -0.18 20.54
CA TYR A 86 16.87 -1.56 20.13
C TYR A 86 18.34 -1.73 19.68
N GLU A 87 19.10 -0.64 19.46
CA GLU A 87 20.50 -0.74 19.03
C GLU A 87 21.37 -1.60 19.96
N PRO A 88 21.34 -1.43 21.30
CA PRO A 88 22.12 -2.24 22.22
C PRO A 88 21.73 -3.73 22.18
N TYR A 89 20.44 -4.02 22.00
CA TYR A 89 19.94 -5.41 21.86
C TYR A 89 20.41 -6.04 20.54
N LEU A 90 20.35 -5.27 19.44
CA LEU A 90 20.86 -5.69 18.14
C LEU A 90 22.40 -5.86 18.16
N LYS A 91 23.13 -5.03 18.90
CA LYS A 91 24.60 -5.13 19.05
C LYS A 91 25.01 -6.33 19.91
N ASN A 92 24.34 -6.59 21.03
CA ASN A 92 24.75 -7.62 21.99
C ASN A 92 24.29 -9.03 21.60
N VAL A 93 23.21 -9.17 20.82
CA VAL A 93 22.84 -10.46 20.22
C VAL A 93 23.64 -10.68 18.93
N THR A 94 24.97 -10.73 19.05
CA THR A 94 25.95 -11.23 18.05
C THR A 94 25.41 -11.31 16.61
N LEU A 95 25.20 -10.13 15.99
CA LEU A 95 24.82 -9.95 14.59
C LEU A 95 26.06 -9.89 13.67
N THR A 96 27.08 -10.70 13.92
CA THR A 96 28.11 -11.01 12.93
C THR A 96 27.77 -12.36 12.30
N PRO A 97 26.93 -12.39 11.24
CA PRO A 97 26.51 -13.64 10.64
C PRO A 97 27.69 -14.28 9.89
N LYS A 98 28.19 -15.42 10.39
CA LYS A 98 29.07 -16.31 9.61
C LYS A 98 28.35 -16.95 8.42
N ASN A 99 27.01 -16.88 8.34
CA ASN A 99 26.18 -17.46 7.27
C ASN A 99 25.03 -16.50 6.88
N LYS A 100 24.91 -16.18 5.59
CA LYS A 100 23.91 -15.27 4.98
C LYS A 100 22.46 -15.81 4.98
N THR A 101 22.11 -16.73 5.87
CA THR A 101 20.82 -17.45 5.86
C THR A 101 19.82 -16.99 6.93
N ARG A 102 20.18 -15.99 7.75
CA ARG A 102 19.25 -15.41 8.74
C ARG A 102 18.24 -14.48 8.06
N ARG A 103 16.96 -14.64 8.41
CA ARG A 103 15.85 -13.78 7.99
C ARG A 103 15.41 -12.95 9.20
N PHE A 104 15.06 -11.70 8.96
CA PHE A 104 14.64 -10.77 10.01
C PHE A 104 13.13 -10.56 9.90
N PHE A 105 12.46 -10.46 11.04
CA PHE A 105 11.03 -10.22 11.11
C PHE A 105 10.76 -9.00 11.97
N TYR A 106 9.89 -8.13 11.50
CA TYR A 106 9.24 -7.09 12.29
C TYR A 106 7.76 -7.44 12.36
N VAL A 107 7.23 -7.53 13.58
CA VAL A 107 5.82 -7.89 13.79
C VAL A 107 5.12 -6.74 14.49
N ASP A 108 4.07 -6.22 13.85
CA ASP A 108 3.24 -5.13 14.34
C ASP A 108 1.83 -5.65 14.64
N LEU A 109 1.44 -5.67 15.91
CA LEU A 109 0.16 -6.23 16.35
C LEU A 109 -1.01 -5.23 16.28
N GLY A 110 -0.76 -4.01 15.79
CA GLY A 110 -1.75 -2.96 15.64
C GLY A 110 -1.23 -1.88 14.71
N CYS A 111 -1.30 -2.13 13.40
CA CYS A 111 -0.62 -1.30 12.40
C CYS A 111 -1.18 0.11 12.27
N PHE A 112 -2.47 0.30 12.51
CA PHE A 112 -3.18 1.55 12.27
C PHE A 112 -2.94 2.09 10.84
N ASP A 113 -2.34 3.27 10.72
CA ASP A 113 -1.99 3.90 9.44
C ASP A 113 -0.61 3.48 8.90
N GLY A 114 0.11 2.62 9.61
CA GLY A 114 1.45 2.15 9.27
C GLY A 114 2.57 3.13 9.64
N ARG A 115 2.28 4.17 10.41
CA ARG A 115 3.27 5.19 10.78
C ARG A 115 4.46 4.62 11.57
N ASP A 116 4.21 3.65 12.45
CA ASP A 116 5.28 3.03 13.24
C ASP A 116 6.22 2.20 12.36
N ILE A 117 5.68 1.57 11.32
CA ILE A 117 6.46 0.90 10.27
C ILE A 117 7.28 1.93 9.47
N ASP A 118 6.68 3.04 9.06
CA ASP A 118 7.40 4.14 8.36
C ASP A 118 8.59 4.61 9.19
N TYR A 119 8.37 4.89 10.48
CA TYR A 119 9.42 5.32 11.40
C TYR A 119 10.51 4.26 11.57
N PHE A 120 10.13 3.00 11.80
CA PHE A 120 11.08 1.91 11.93
C PHE A 120 11.96 1.79 10.68
N LEU A 121 11.37 1.82 9.50
CA LEU A 121 12.10 1.73 8.24
C LEU A 121 12.97 2.96 7.97
N HIS A 122 12.49 4.15 8.29
CA HIS A 122 13.26 5.38 8.15
C HIS A 122 14.59 5.30 8.92
N PHE A 123 14.54 4.88 10.19
CA PHE A 123 15.73 4.85 11.05
C PHE A 123 16.60 3.60 10.89
N HIS A 124 16.03 2.47 10.47
CA HIS A 124 16.75 1.19 10.44
C HIS A 124 17.03 0.64 9.05
N SER A 125 16.56 1.28 7.97
CA SER A 125 16.71 0.79 6.58
C SER A 125 18.14 0.41 6.21
N ALA A 126 19.13 1.25 6.56
CA ALA A 126 20.54 0.99 6.25
C ALA A 126 21.11 -0.22 7.00
N ALA A 127 20.72 -0.41 8.26
CA ALA A 127 21.12 -1.56 9.06
C ALA A 127 20.46 -2.85 8.55
N ILE A 128 19.16 -2.79 8.24
CA ILE A 128 18.38 -3.89 7.68
C ILE A 128 18.98 -4.36 6.35
N ALA A 129 19.29 -3.42 5.44
CA ALA A 129 19.86 -3.73 4.13
C ALA A 129 21.18 -4.51 4.21
N ARG A 130 21.95 -4.35 5.29
CA ARG A 130 23.21 -5.07 5.53
C ARG A 130 23.00 -6.47 6.11
N LEU A 131 21.93 -6.68 6.85
CA LEU A 131 21.69 -7.90 7.61
C LEU A 131 20.95 -8.97 6.79
N GLY A 132 20.12 -8.57 5.83
CA GLY A 132 19.41 -9.47 4.93
C GLY A 132 18.00 -8.99 4.60
N THR A 133 17.18 -9.86 4.02
CA THR A 133 15.77 -9.54 3.75
C THR A 133 14.99 -9.43 5.06
N LEU A 134 14.34 -8.29 5.26
CA LEU A 134 13.35 -8.08 6.32
C LEU A 134 11.96 -8.45 5.80
N HIS A 135 11.24 -9.21 6.62
CA HIS A 135 9.83 -9.51 6.46
C HIS A 135 9.02 -8.73 7.50
N ILE A 136 8.08 -7.92 7.03
CA ILE A 136 7.16 -7.17 7.90
C ILE A 136 5.83 -7.91 7.95
N ILE A 137 5.35 -8.19 9.14
CA ILE A 137 4.06 -8.82 9.41
C ILE A 137 3.26 -7.84 10.25
N ALA A 138 2.14 -7.38 9.75
CA ALA A 138 1.28 -6.44 10.46
C ALA A 138 -0.13 -6.98 10.60
N PHE A 139 -0.81 -6.59 11.67
CA PHE A 139 -2.19 -6.95 11.97
C PHE A 139 -3.03 -5.68 12.12
N GLU A 140 -4.16 -5.61 11.43
CA GLU A 140 -5.09 -4.50 11.54
C GLU A 140 -6.52 -4.95 11.18
N PRO A 141 -7.43 -5.04 12.16
CA PRO A 141 -8.81 -5.45 11.92
C PRO A 141 -9.72 -4.34 11.35
N ASP A 142 -9.39 -3.06 11.52
CA ASP A 142 -10.19 -1.95 11.00
C ASP A 142 -9.98 -1.83 9.48
N PRO A 143 -11.02 -1.95 8.63
CA PRO A 143 -10.85 -1.92 7.17
C PRO A 143 -10.20 -0.64 6.62
N ILE A 144 -10.44 0.51 7.26
CA ILE A 144 -9.90 1.81 6.85
C ILE A 144 -8.41 1.87 7.20
N ASN A 145 -8.05 1.47 8.41
CA ASN A 145 -6.65 1.39 8.84
C ASN A 145 -5.90 0.31 8.05
N PHE A 146 -6.50 -0.87 7.85
CA PHE A 146 -5.92 -1.98 7.11
C PHE A 146 -5.48 -1.54 5.71
N SER A 147 -6.35 -0.81 5.01
CA SER A 147 -6.05 -0.25 3.70
C SER A 147 -4.89 0.74 3.76
N SER A 148 -4.85 1.59 4.79
CA SER A 148 -3.78 2.58 5.00
C SER A 148 -2.44 1.93 5.31
N CYS A 149 -2.41 0.99 6.26
CA CYS A 149 -1.25 0.17 6.60
C CYS A 149 -0.69 -0.58 5.37
N LYS A 150 -1.57 -1.17 4.56
CA LYS A 150 -1.17 -1.90 3.34
C LYS A 150 -0.52 -0.98 2.32
N LEU A 151 -1.08 0.20 2.09
CA LEU A 151 -0.47 1.21 1.22
C LEU A 151 0.90 1.66 1.75
N THR A 152 1.02 1.83 3.07
CA THR A 152 2.28 2.15 3.74
C THR A 152 3.34 1.10 3.45
N GLN A 153 3.06 -0.19 3.66
CA GLN A 153 4.03 -1.25 3.37
C GLN A 153 4.41 -1.34 1.88
N GLN A 154 3.47 -1.09 0.96
CA GLN A 154 3.73 -1.14 -0.48
C GLN A 154 4.69 -0.04 -0.97
N ARG A 155 4.83 1.08 -0.24
CA ARG A 155 5.83 2.12 -0.55
C ARG A 155 7.26 1.59 -0.45
N TYR A 156 7.49 0.54 0.35
CA TYR A 156 8.82 -0.03 0.57
C TYR A 156 9.04 -1.32 -0.24
N ARG A 157 9.00 -1.22 -1.57
CA ARG A 157 9.11 -2.36 -2.51
C ARG A 157 10.25 -3.37 -2.27
N PRO A 158 11.46 -3.03 -1.77
CA PRO A 158 12.48 -4.05 -1.50
C PRO A 158 12.18 -4.89 -0.24
N ILE A 159 11.20 -4.51 0.56
CA ILE A 159 10.83 -5.18 1.81
C ILE A 159 9.55 -5.99 1.58
N GLN A 160 9.57 -7.26 2.00
CA GLN A 160 8.41 -8.13 1.88
C GLN A 160 7.48 -7.87 3.07
N GLY A 161 6.35 -7.22 2.80
CA GLY A 161 5.32 -6.91 3.79
C GLY A 161 4.06 -7.77 3.63
N THR A 162 3.45 -8.19 4.73
CA THR A 162 2.11 -8.78 4.76
C THR A 162 1.29 -8.09 5.85
N VAL A 163 0.07 -7.70 5.50
CA VAL A 163 -0.92 -7.17 6.45
C VAL A 163 -2.07 -8.17 6.55
N TYR A 164 -2.42 -8.55 7.78
CA TYR A 164 -3.53 -9.43 8.10
C TYR A 164 -4.71 -8.61 8.64
N ASP A 165 -5.90 -8.89 8.12
CA ASP A 165 -7.18 -8.27 8.46
C ASP A 165 -7.81 -8.89 9.72
N VAL A 166 -7.04 -8.98 10.80
CA VAL A 166 -7.47 -9.60 12.06
C VAL A 166 -7.01 -8.82 13.28
N ALA A 167 -7.81 -8.90 14.32
CA ALA A 167 -7.43 -8.47 15.65
C ALA A 167 -6.55 -9.53 16.30
N ILE A 168 -5.46 -9.10 16.92
CA ILE A 168 -4.72 -9.96 17.83
C ILE A 168 -5.45 -9.96 19.17
N TRP A 169 -5.82 -11.15 19.65
CA TRP A 169 -6.55 -11.32 20.90
C TRP A 169 -6.10 -12.56 21.66
N THR A 170 -6.70 -12.81 22.82
CA THR A 170 -6.42 -14.02 23.63
C THR A 170 -7.09 -15.27 23.06
N GLU A 171 -8.07 -15.12 22.17
CA GLU A 171 -8.88 -16.22 21.64
C GLU A 171 -9.16 -16.04 20.13
N ASN A 172 -9.17 -17.17 19.42
CA ASN A 172 -9.63 -17.23 18.04
C ASN A 172 -11.15 -17.05 17.98
N GLY A 173 -11.64 -16.21 17.07
CA GLY A 173 -13.08 -16.05 16.89
C GLY A 173 -13.46 -14.68 16.33
N GLN A 174 -14.43 -14.05 16.97
CA GLN A 174 -14.87 -12.70 16.65
C GLN A 174 -14.89 -11.85 17.93
N VAL A 175 -14.37 -10.64 17.83
CA VAL A 175 -14.40 -9.65 18.93
C VAL A 175 -15.13 -8.40 18.47
N ARG A 176 -15.83 -7.76 19.40
CA ARG A 176 -16.46 -6.46 19.15
C ARG A 176 -15.39 -5.37 19.09
N TYR A 177 -15.51 -4.48 18.13
CA TYR A 177 -14.44 -3.55 17.79
C TYR A 177 -15.00 -2.18 17.38
N ALA A 178 -14.49 -1.12 18.00
CA ALA A 178 -14.75 0.25 17.62
C ALA A 178 -13.82 0.64 16.46
N SER A 179 -14.39 1.05 15.33
CA SER A 179 -13.65 1.62 14.21
C SER A 179 -13.74 3.14 14.28
N GLU A 180 -12.65 3.79 14.69
CA GLU A 180 -12.60 5.25 14.90
C GLU A 180 -11.47 5.94 14.12
N LYS A 181 -10.86 5.24 13.16
CA LYS A 181 -9.71 5.67 12.34
C LYS A 181 -8.44 5.93 13.17
N GLY A 182 -7.32 5.40 12.70
CA GLY A 182 -6.03 5.47 13.38
C GLY A 182 -6.06 4.80 14.74
N GLN A 183 -5.34 5.37 15.71
CA GLN A 183 -5.14 4.82 17.06
C GLN A 183 -6.38 4.82 17.96
N LYS A 184 -7.49 5.40 17.50
CA LYS A 184 -8.76 5.39 18.25
C LYS A 184 -9.50 4.07 18.09
N SER A 185 -9.20 3.33 17.03
CA SER A 185 -9.78 2.01 16.80
C SER A 185 -9.31 1.02 17.87
N LYS A 186 -10.24 0.29 18.47
CA LYS A 186 -9.96 -0.58 19.64
C LYS A 186 -11.01 -1.65 19.83
N ILE A 187 -10.68 -2.68 20.61
CA ILE A 187 -11.67 -3.64 21.10
C ILE A 187 -12.59 -2.94 22.11
N ASP A 188 -13.89 -3.05 21.89
CA ASP A 188 -14.91 -2.38 22.69
C ASP A 188 -16.19 -3.23 22.73
N SER A 189 -16.62 -3.59 23.94
CA SER A 189 -17.80 -4.44 24.17
C SER A 189 -19.11 -3.80 23.70
N ASN A 190 -19.14 -2.47 23.60
CA ASN A 190 -20.34 -1.73 23.22
C ASN A 190 -20.43 -1.49 21.70
N SER A 191 -19.39 -1.86 20.96
CA SER A 191 -19.35 -1.68 19.52
C SER A 191 -20.25 -2.66 18.78
N ALA A 192 -20.80 -2.20 17.65
CA ALA A 192 -21.67 -2.99 16.78
C ALA A 192 -20.90 -3.82 15.74
N LEU A 193 -19.65 -3.44 15.46
CA LEU A 193 -18.79 -4.12 14.49
C LEU A 193 -18.11 -5.32 15.17
N TYR A 194 -18.14 -6.47 14.49
CA TYR A 194 -17.36 -7.64 14.83
C TYR A 194 -16.22 -7.81 13.84
N VAL A 195 -15.03 -8.07 14.36
CA VAL A 195 -13.84 -8.37 13.55
C VAL A 195 -13.32 -9.74 13.91
N ARG A 196 -12.70 -10.42 12.95
CA ARG A 196 -12.05 -11.71 13.18
C ARG A 196 -10.87 -11.52 14.14
N SER A 197 -10.78 -12.35 15.17
CA SER A 197 -9.65 -12.38 16.09
C SER A 197 -8.84 -13.65 15.97
N VAL A 198 -7.55 -13.55 16.27
CA VAL A 198 -6.64 -14.69 16.38
C VAL A 198 -5.83 -14.60 17.67
N ASP A 199 -5.63 -15.75 18.32
CA ASP A 199 -4.60 -15.93 19.33
C ASP A 199 -3.24 -15.88 18.66
N PHE A 200 -2.44 -14.88 19.02
CA PHE A 200 -1.13 -14.67 18.43
C PHE A 200 -0.17 -15.84 18.67
N SER A 201 -0.24 -16.51 19.81
CA SER A 201 0.61 -17.66 20.15
C SER A 201 0.31 -18.86 19.25
N ILE A 202 -0.98 -19.11 19.02
CA ILE A 202 -1.45 -20.15 18.10
C ILE A 202 -1.05 -19.77 16.67
N TRP A 203 -1.33 -18.54 16.26
CA TRP A 203 -1.00 -18.04 14.92
C TRP A 203 0.49 -18.16 14.61
N MET A 204 1.36 -17.77 15.55
CA MET A 204 2.82 -17.92 15.44
C MET A 204 3.20 -19.39 15.26
N THR A 205 2.64 -20.28 16.09
CA THR A 205 2.94 -21.72 16.01
C THR A 205 2.56 -22.29 14.63
N GLU A 206 1.41 -21.94 14.10
CA GLU A 206 0.92 -22.47 12.82
C GLU A 206 1.64 -21.87 11.62
N ASN A 207 1.82 -20.55 11.60
CA ASN A 207 2.31 -19.82 10.43
C ASN A 207 3.84 -19.74 10.38
N PHE A 208 4.52 -19.65 11.52
CA PHE A 208 5.98 -19.66 11.55
C PHE A 208 6.56 -21.08 11.51
N ARG A 209 6.01 -22.07 12.24
CA ARG A 209 6.59 -23.42 12.20
C ARG A 209 6.25 -24.19 10.91
N LYS A 210 5.00 -24.18 10.44
CA LYS A 210 4.64 -25.04 9.29
C LYS A 210 5.13 -24.50 7.94
N LYS A 211 4.90 -23.22 7.67
CA LYS A 211 5.18 -22.63 6.34
C LYS A 211 6.68 -22.53 6.02
N TRP A 212 7.54 -22.37 7.03
CA TRP A 212 8.97 -22.10 6.80
C TRP A 212 9.89 -23.31 6.90
N PHE A 213 9.47 -24.39 7.57
CA PHE A 213 10.17 -25.68 7.46
C PHE A 213 9.98 -26.32 6.08
N LEU A 214 8.84 -26.05 5.41
CA LEU A 214 8.55 -26.55 4.06
C LEU A 214 9.27 -25.79 2.93
N MET A 215 9.87 -24.62 3.19
CA MET A 215 10.71 -23.91 2.21
C MET A 215 12.19 -24.37 2.24
N LYS A 216 12.50 -25.42 3.02
CA LYS A 216 13.81 -26.07 3.10
C LYS A 216 13.81 -27.51 2.55
N ALA A 217 12.71 -27.95 1.95
CA ALA A 217 12.64 -29.22 1.22
C ALA A 217 12.73 -28.97 -0.29
#